data_AF-A0A1M3KQK1-F1
#
_entry.id   AF-A0A1M3KQK1-F1
#
_cell.length_a   1.000
_cell.length_b   1.000
_cell.length_c   1.000
_cell.angle_alpha   90.00
_cell.angle_beta   90.00
_cell.angle_gamma   90.00
#
_symmetry.space_group_name_H-M   'P 1'
#
loop_
_entity.id
_entity.type
_entity.pdbx_description
1 polymer ?
#
loop_
_entity_poly.entity_id
_entity_poly.type
_entity_poly.pdbx_seq_one_letter_code
_entity_poly.pdbx_strand_id
1 'polypeptide(L)'
;MPAATPDLTVRGEAVERVYGNFSERRYLVNRRYQRKLIWTLDEKRAFIDSIIKGYPVPIVLLAEDSKTADNLLEIIDGMQRLDAIVSFIENRFAVDGHYFDLNTMATTKSALDSGRLAQKEPPLDRTTCVRIASYLLPLSIYEFTDDTAVDTVFRRINSGGRQLSRQEIRSAGSVDFFATVVRRVSAKVRGDDSHSDVLRLNEMQAISITNRELDYGIDVDELFWVKQGILSKEHVRQSRDEELVADLVAYMVSDRAVSSRTELLDEYYGMSEDAASAERFEAMEKAVRKRTPDLVIADFQRTLDQLKLTLVAGGKTFAQLLFAAAKNPVPRYFQVIFLALHELIVKKNLQVNDRKLLASALQGLGDTFSVQEGGRSGAENRQTSIEQVIGVIQKAFGPSEGIDPAMVHWITQLENLLSQSYTEQAAYDFKQGFVSISDGTFDDRSFEKIMKTCAAISNIGKGHKGYVLVGVADDVETTAKLEAAYGISSLIFDRFKLTGVEHEAQKLGKSLDELFQLVSDKVSKSKLSEPLRSYIATHLKAVRYYDKTIYVFEVVGTGQPSLYDSKFYQRIGAQVKEVQPNDLATFVQRYVS
;
A
#
# COMPACT_ATOMS: atom_id res chain seq x y z
N MET A 1 37.33 -22.57 1.27
CA MET A 1 37.79 -21.66 0.19
C MET A 1 37.34 -20.26 0.56
N PRO A 2 38.17 -19.22 0.42
CA PRO A 2 37.68 -17.85 0.60
C PRO A 2 36.58 -17.58 -0.43
N ALA A 3 35.48 -16.96 -0.01
CA ALA A 3 34.41 -16.54 -0.91
C ALA A 3 35.00 -15.62 -1.97
N ALA A 4 34.67 -15.87 -3.24
CA ALA A 4 35.14 -15.06 -4.36
C ALA A 4 34.84 -13.59 -4.09
N THR A 5 35.84 -12.73 -4.23
CA THR A 5 35.64 -11.29 -4.11
C THR A 5 34.79 -10.85 -5.30
N PRO A 6 33.61 -10.26 -5.07
CA PRO A 6 32.74 -9.83 -6.15
C PRO A 6 33.43 -8.76 -6.99
N ASP A 7 33.39 -8.90 -8.32
CA ASP A 7 34.00 -7.96 -9.24
C ASP A 7 33.12 -6.71 -9.33
N LEU A 8 33.62 -5.57 -8.86
CA LEU A 8 32.88 -4.32 -8.85
C LEU A 8 33.21 -3.53 -10.11
N THR A 9 32.24 -3.46 -11.02
CA THR A 9 32.44 -2.78 -12.30
C THR A 9 31.74 -1.41 -12.29
N VAL A 10 32.52 -0.33 -12.21
CA VAL A 10 32.00 1.04 -12.39
C VAL A 10 32.07 1.41 -13.87
N ARG A 11 30.92 1.73 -14.47
CA ARG A 11 30.83 2.17 -15.88
C ARG A 11 29.91 3.37 -16.00
N GLY A 12 30.21 4.25 -16.96
CA GLY A 12 29.28 5.29 -17.38
C GLY A 12 28.26 4.69 -18.34
N GLU A 13 26.98 4.79 -18.02
CA GLU A 13 25.88 4.32 -18.86
C GLU A 13 25.10 5.51 -19.40
N ALA A 14 24.80 5.53 -20.70
CA ALA A 14 24.05 6.62 -21.28
C ALA A 14 22.62 6.65 -20.71
N VAL A 15 22.09 7.85 -20.43
CA VAL A 15 20.69 8.05 -20.00
C VAL A 15 19.70 7.38 -20.96
N GLU A 16 19.97 7.38 -22.25
CA GLU A 16 19.17 6.64 -23.24
C GLU A 16 19.08 5.14 -22.92
N ARG A 17 20.18 4.50 -22.54
CA ARG A 17 20.20 3.08 -22.16
C ARG A 17 19.53 2.84 -20.82
N VAL A 18 19.70 3.75 -19.86
CA VAL A 18 18.96 3.72 -18.58
C VAL A 18 17.45 3.75 -18.83
N TYR A 19 16.97 4.64 -19.69
CA TYR A 19 15.55 4.68 -20.08
C TYR A 19 15.11 3.43 -20.86
N GLY A 20 15.99 2.87 -21.70
CA GLY A 20 15.78 1.59 -22.36
C GLY A 20 15.52 0.45 -21.38
N ASN A 21 16.38 0.29 -20.36
CA ASN A 21 16.20 -0.71 -19.31
C ASN A 21 14.89 -0.53 -18.53
N PHE A 22 14.48 0.72 -18.28
CA PHE A 22 13.19 1.03 -17.68
C PHE A 22 12.02 0.64 -18.61
N SER A 23 12.12 0.93 -19.90
CA SER A 23 11.10 0.58 -20.91
C SER A 23 10.96 -0.95 -21.07
N GLU A 24 12.08 -1.67 -20.96
CA GLU A 24 12.16 -3.14 -20.92
C GLU A 24 11.76 -3.73 -19.55
N ARG A 25 11.39 -2.88 -18.58
CA ARG A 25 10.97 -3.25 -17.21
C ARG A 25 12.03 -4.05 -16.43
N ARG A 26 13.32 -3.76 -16.61
CA ARG A 26 14.44 -4.54 -16.02
C ARG A 26 14.82 -4.15 -14.60
N TYR A 27 14.38 -2.98 -14.13
CA TYR A 27 14.71 -2.51 -12.79
C TYR A 27 13.77 -3.09 -11.73
N LEU A 28 14.35 -3.73 -10.72
CA LEU A 28 13.67 -4.24 -9.53
C LEU A 28 13.91 -3.31 -8.34
N VAL A 29 12.90 -3.15 -7.51
CA VAL A 29 12.91 -2.36 -6.28
C VAL A 29 12.50 -3.28 -5.14
N ASN A 30 13.37 -3.39 -4.14
CA ASN A 30 13.12 -4.18 -2.95
C ASN A 30 12.59 -3.30 -1.82
N ARG A 31 11.30 -3.46 -1.51
CA ARG A 31 10.54 -2.71 -0.52
C ARG A 31 11.01 -2.95 0.93
N ARG A 32 11.94 -3.89 1.17
CA ARG A 32 12.59 -4.03 2.49
C ARG A 32 13.42 -2.79 2.83
N TYR A 33 14.12 -2.22 1.85
CA TYR A 33 15.02 -1.09 2.08
C TYR A 33 14.79 0.11 1.13
N GLN A 34 14.04 -0.04 0.03
CA GLN A 34 13.61 1.05 -0.86
C GLN A 34 12.08 1.20 -0.89
N ARG A 35 11.54 2.07 -0.02
CA ARG A 35 10.10 2.10 0.30
C ARG A 35 9.26 3.17 -0.39
N LYS A 36 9.84 4.21 -0.97
CA LYS A 36 9.05 5.31 -1.56
C LYS A 36 9.88 6.25 -2.38
N LEU A 37 9.28 6.81 -3.43
CA LEU A 37 9.78 8.02 -4.09
C LEU A 37 9.46 9.22 -3.19
N ILE A 38 10.49 9.93 -2.70
CA ILE A 38 10.34 11.04 -1.74
C ILE A 38 10.85 12.37 -2.28
N TRP A 39 11.55 12.36 -3.41
CA TRP A 39 12.03 13.60 -4.01
C TRP A 39 10.87 14.49 -4.42
N THR A 40 10.93 15.73 -3.93
CA THR A 40 10.06 16.81 -4.36
C THR A 40 10.25 17.10 -5.85
N LEU A 41 9.27 17.76 -6.46
CA LEU A 41 9.40 18.18 -7.85
C LEU A 41 10.62 19.08 -8.04
N ASP A 42 10.93 19.96 -7.08
CA ASP A 42 12.10 20.84 -7.14
C ASP A 42 13.41 20.06 -7.04
N GLU A 43 13.49 19.00 -6.22
CA GLU A 43 14.65 18.10 -6.19
C GLU A 43 14.81 17.33 -7.50
N LYS A 44 13.71 16.86 -8.10
CA LYS A 44 13.75 16.23 -9.43
C LYS A 44 14.26 17.22 -10.48
N ARG A 45 13.74 18.46 -10.49
CA ARG A 45 14.18 19.53 -11.40
C ARG A 45 15.66 19.87 -11.22
N ALA A 46 16.12 20.04 -9.98
CA ALA A 46 17.53 20.33 -9.68
C ALA A 46 18.46 19.19 -10.13
N PHE A 47 18.02 17.94 -10.04
CA PHE A 47 18.77 16.80 -10.54
C PHE A 47 18.86 16.79 -12.08
N ILE A 48 17.76 17.04 -12.78
CA ILE A 48 17.77 17.15 -14.25
C ILE A 48 18.59 18.35 -14.70
N ASP A 49 18.53 19.49 -14.01
CA ASP A 49 19.36 20.66 -14.27
C ASP A 49 20.86 20.34 -14.16
N SER A 50 21.24 19.52 -13.17
CA SER A 50 22.62 19.02 -13.03
C SER A 50 23.05 18.19 -14.25
N ILE A 51 22.17 17.33 -14.78
CA ILE A 51 22.41 16.56 -16.02
C ILE A 51 22.53 17.49 -17.23
N ILE A 52 21.63 18.47 -17.37
CA ILE A 52 21.65 19.47 -18.44
C ILE A 52 22.99 20.22 -18.44
N LYS A 53 23.48 20.62 -17.26
CA LYS A 53 24.74 21.34 -17.08
C LYS A 53 25.99 20.46 -17.18
N GLY A 54 25.82 19.13 -17.27
CA GLY A 54 26.93 18.19 -17.32
C GLY A 54 27.70 18.06 -16.00
N TYR A 55 27.07 18.41 -14.88
CA TYR A 55 27.70 18.27 -13.56
C TYR A 55 27.83 16.81 -13.14
N PRO A 56 28.86 16.44 -12.36
CA PRO A 56 28.97 15.09 -11.83
C PRO A 56 27.82 14.80 -10.87
N VAL A 57 27.13 13.68 -11.07
CA VAL A 57 26.05 13.22 -10.19
C VAL A 57 26.50 12.01 -9.36
N PRO A 58 25.87 11.76 -8.20
CA PRO A 58 26.19 10.58 -7.39
C PRO A 58 25.93 9.26 -8.14
N ILE A 59 26.78 8.27 -7.87
CA ILE A 59 26.73 6.93 -8.48
C ILE A 59 25.39 6.24 -8.21
N VAL A 60 24.82 5.56 -9.19
CA VAL A 60 23.68 4.64 -9.00
C VAL A 60 24.23 3.23 -8.80
N LEU A 61 23.72 2.55 -7.79
CA LEU A 61 24.18 1.22 -7.39
C LEU A 61 23.11 0.20 -7.71
N LEU A 62 23.48 -0.80 -8.49
CA LEU A 62 22.60 -1.86 -8.95
C LEU A 62 23.20 -3.21 -8.58
N ALA A 63 22.34 -4.18 -8.36
CA ALA A 63 22.68 -5.56 -8.14
C ALA A 63 22.09 -6.39 -9.30
N GLU A 64 22.88 -7.27 -9.89
CA GLU A 64 22.41 -8.18 -10.95
C GLU A 64 22.31 -9.61 -10.38
N ASP A 65 21.12 -10.21 -10.51
CA ASP A 65 20.91 -11.61 -10.12
C ASP A 65 21.38 -12.54 -11.24
N SER A 66 22.57 -13.11 -11.02
CA SER A 66 23.24 -14.08 -11.89
C SER A 66 22.43 -15.36 -12.17
N LYS A 67 21.33 -15.62 -11.45
CA LYS A 67 20.49 -16.84 -11.62
C LYS A 67 19.30 -16.63 -12.56
N THR A 68 18.95 -15.39 -12.90
CA THR A 68 17.80 -15.10 -13.77
C THR A 68 18.24 -14.90 -15.21
N ALA A 69 17.56 -15.54 -16.17
CA ALA A 69 17.87 -15.41 -17.60
C ALA A 69 17.60 -14.01 -18.16
N ASP A 70 16.93 -13.15 -17.40
CA ASP A 70 16.40 -11.85 -17.85
C ASP A 70 17.30 -10.64 -17.51
N ASN A 71 18.50 -10.86 -16.95
CA ASN A 71 19.45 -9.80 -16.56
C ASN A 71 18.75 -8.65 -15.80
N LEU A 72 18.00 -9.00 -14.75
CA LEU A 72 17.26 -8.04 -13.94
C LEU A 72 18.21 -7.28 -13.00
N LEU A 73 17.92 -5.99 -12.78
CA LEU A 73 18.77 -5.07 -12.03
C LEU A 73 18.03 -4.58 -10.79
N GLU A 74 18.35 -5.14 -9.62
CA GLU A 74 17.85 -4.65 -8.34
C GLU A 74 18.55 -3.34 -7.96
N ILE A 75 17.77 -2.31 -7.66
CA ILE A 75 18.31 -1.00 -7.31
C ILE A 75 18.71 -1.03 -5.82
N ILE A 76 20.00 -0.83 -5.54
CA ILE A 76 20.52 -0.68 -4.17
C ILE A 76 20.45 0.80 -3.77
N ASP A 77 20.94 1.70 -4.62
CA ASP A 77 20.88 3.15 -4.41
C ASP A 77 20.66 3.89 -5.73
N GLY A 78 20.00 5.04 -5.67
CA GLY A 78 19.73 5.88 -6.84
C GLY A 78 18.33 5.73 -7.42
N MET A 79 17.40 5.07 -6.73
CA MET A 79 15.99 4.97 -7.15
C MET A 79 15.38 6.33 -7.49
N GLN A 80 15.61 7.36 -6.66
CA GLN A 80 15.09 8.71 -6.91
C GLN A 80 15.70 9.37 -8.15
N ARG A 81 17.00 9.11 -8.41
CA ARG A 81 17.73 9.62 -9.58
C ARG A 81 17.19 9.00 -10.87
N LEU A 82 17.02 7.67 -10.86
CA LEU A 82 16.42 6.93 -11.95
C LEU A 82 14.98 7.41 -12.21
N ASP A 83 14.16 7.54 -11.16
CA ASP A 83 12.79 8.04 -11.28
C ASP A 83 12.73 9.47 -11.86
N ALA A 84 13.61 10.37 -11.41
CA ALA A 84 13.65 11.74 -11.94
C ALA A 84 13.95 11.76 -13.46
N ILE A 85 14.91 10.94 -13.91
CA ILE A 85 15.26 10.79 -15.33
C ILE A 85 14.08 10.29 -16.14
N VAL A 86 13.49 9.15 -15.75
CA VAL A 86 12.40 8.55 -16.53
C VAL A 86 11.15 9.44 -16.53
N SER A 87 10.83 10.05 -15.39
CA SER A 87 9.68 10.95 -15.26
C SER A 87 9.82 12.21 -16.14
N PHE A 88 11.04 12.76 -16.25
CA PHE A 88 11.29 13.90 -17.13
C PHE A 88 11.17 13.52 -18.61
N ILE A 89 11.77 12.39 -19.00
CA ILE A 89 11.70 11.87 -20.39
C ILE A 89 10.25 11.60 -20.78
N GLU A 90 9.45 11.02 -19.89
CA GLU A 90 8.01 10.76 -20.11
C GLU A 90 7.11 12.00 -19.99
N ASN A 91 7.68 13.21 -19.97
CA ASN A 91 6.92 14.47 -19.96
C ASN A 91 6.01 14.62 -18.71
N ARG A 92 6.38 14.01 -17.57
CA ARG A 92 5.59 14.13 -16.33
C ARG A 92 5.70 15.51 -15.72
N PHE A 93 6.86 16.13 -15.81
CA PHE A 93 7.10 17.49 -15.34
C PHE A 93 8.01 18.28 -16.27
N ALA A 94 7.93 19.61 -16.16
CA ALA A 94 8.78 20.53 -16.90
C ALA A 94 9.99 20.98 -16.06
N VAL A 95 11.11 21.20 -16.74
CA VAL A 95 12.30 21.88 -16.22
C VAL A 95 12.41 23.21 -16.95
N ASP A 96 12.49 24.31 -16.19
CA ASP A 96 12.47 25.68 -16.72
C ASP A 96 11.32 25.93 -17.71
N GLY A 97 10.15 25.33 -17.43
CA GLY A 97 8.94 25.47 -18.25
C GLY A 97 8.91 24.63 -19.53
N HIS A 98 9.91 23.78 -19.78
CA HIS A 98 9.99 22.96 -20.99
C HIS A 98 9.97 21.45 -20.68
N TYR A 99 9.45 20.67 -21.62
CA TYR A 99 9.32 19.20 -21.53
C TYR A 99 10.30 18.49 -22.46
N PHE A 100 10.71 17.26 -22.17
CA PHE A 100 11.59 16.52 -23.07
C PHE A 100 10.94 16.30 -24.45
N ASP A 101 11.66 16.57 -25.55
CA ASP A 101 11.19 16.25 -26.91
C ASP A 101 11.23 14.74 -27.15
N LEU A 102 10.05 14.11 -27.19
CA LEU A 102 9.88 12.67 -27.39
C LEU A 102 10.39 12.19 -28.76
N ASN A 103 10.65 13.07 -29.73
CA ASN A 103 11.27 12.70 -31.00
C ASN A 103 12.80 12.55 -30.92
N THR A 104 13.39 12.77 -29.75
CA THR A 104 14.85 12.72 -29.55
C THR A 104 15.39 11.29 -29.61
N MET A 105 14.73 10.34 -28.95
CA MET A 105 15.17 8.93 -28.86
C MET A 105 14.23 8.01 -29.63
N ALA A 106 14.74 6.90 -30.17
CA ALA A 106 13.92 5.94 -30.90
C ALA A 106 12.84 5.30 -30.02
N THR A 107 13.16 5.03 -28.75
CA THR A 107 12.25 4.45 -27.76
C THR A 107 11.10 5.40 -27.41
N THR A 108 11.39 6.67 -27.15
CA THR A 108 10.36 7.69 -26.87
C THR A 108 9.52 7.99 -28.10
N LYS A 109 10.12 7.99 -29.30
CA LYS A 109 9.38 8.16 -30.55
C LYS A 109 8.39 7.03 -30.79
N SER A 110 8.83 5.78 -30.64
CA SER A 110 7.95 4.61 -30.72
C SER A 110 6.81 4.67 -29.70
N ALA A 111 7.08 5.17 -28.49
CA ALA A 111 6.06 5.38 -27.46
C ALA A 111 5.06 6.49 -27.81
N LEU A 112 5.52 7.56 -28.44
CA LEU A 112 4.66 8.63 -28.97
C LEU A 112 3.79 8.11 -30.12
N ASP A 113 4.39 7.44 -31.10
CA ASP A 113 3.70 6.93 -32.30
C ASP A 113 2.64 5.87 -31.95
N SER A 114 2.84 5.11 -30.86
CA SER A 114 1.87 4.14 -30.33
C SER A 114 0.84 4.75 -29.37
N GLY A 115 0.92 6.04 -29.08
CA GLY A 115 0.02 6.73 -28.15
C GLY A 115 0.23 6.38 -26.67
N ARG A 116 1.32 5.69 -26.32
CA ARG A 116 1.68 5.37 -24.93
C ARG A 116 2.17 6.61 -24.18
N LEU A 117 2.87 7.50 -24.87
CA LEU A 117 3.28 8.81 -24.37
C LEU A 117 2.65 9.90 -25.24
N ALA A 118 2.44 11.07 -24.63
CA ALA A 118 2.00 12.26 -25.31
C ALA A 118 3.00 13.39 -25.07
N GLN A 119 3.34 14.12 -26.14
CA GLN A 119 4.22 15.29 -26.04
C GLN A 119 3.48 16.40 -25.27
N LYS A 120 4.13 16.95 -24.24
CA LYS A 120 3.69 18.18 -23.59
C LYS A 120 4.46 19.39 -24.13
N GLU A 121 3.82 20.54 -24.07
CA GLU A 121 4.30 21.78 -24.68
C GLU A 121 4.66 22.83 -23.60
N PRO A 122 5.69 23.66 -23.83
CA PRO A 122 6.61 23.64 -24.97
C PRO A 122 7.70 22.55 -24.84
N PRO A 123 8.18 21.94 -25.95
CA PRO A 123 9.32 21.05 -25.91
C PRO A 123 10.62 21.82 -25.64
N LEU A 124 11.52 21.17 -24.93
CA LEU A 124 12.89 21.60 -24.73
C LEU A 124 13.64 21.49 -26.06
N ASP A 125 14.61 22.39 -26.24
CA ASP A 125 15.48 22.37 -27.40
C ASP A 125 16.10 20.97 -27.63
N ARG A 126 16.03 20.51 -28.89
CA ARG A 126 16.44 19.16 -29.28
C ARG A 126 17.91 18.90 -29.01
N THR A 127 18.79 19.91 -29.17
CA THR A 127 20.22 19.75 -28.84
C THR A 127 20.41 19.51 -27.33
N THR A 128 19.61 20.14 -26.49
CA THR A 128 19.61 19.89 -25.05
C THR A 128 19.07 18.51 -24.70
N CYS A 129 17.99 18.05 -25.35
CA CYS A 129 17.49 16.69 -25.17
C CYS A 129 18.52 15.62 -25.58
N VAL A 130 19.25 15.83 -26.68
CA VAL A 130 20.35 14.94 -27.09
C VAL A 130 21.46 14.90 -26.05
N ARG A 131 21.85 16.06 -25.48
CA ARG A 131 22.84 16.11 -24.39
C ARG A 131 22.39 15.30 -23.18
N ILE A 132 21.13 15.45 -22.76
CA ILE A 132 20.56 14.66 -21.66
C ILE A 132 20.63 13.16 -21.99
N ALA A 133 20.16 12.74 -23.17
CA ALA A 133 20.15 11.33 -23.57
C ALA A 133 21.56 10.70 -23.61
N SER A 134 22.56 11.48 -24.02
CA SER A 134 23.97 11.07 -24.10
C SER A 134 24.75 11.18 -22.79
N TYR A 135 24.17 11.78 -21.74
CA TYR A 135 24.86 11.95 -20.46
C TYR A 135 25.22 10.59 -19.86
N LEU A 136 26.47 10.43 -19.46
CA LEU A 136 26.97 9.18 -18.87
C LEU A 136 26.71 9.17 -17.37
N LEU A 137 25.67 8.45 -16.96
CA LEU A 137 25.32 8.22 -15.57
C LEU A 137 26.34 7.23 -14.97
N PRO A 138 27.02 7.58 -13.86
CA PRO A 138 27.89 6.62 -13.19
C PRO A 138 27.06 5.50 -12.57
N LEU A 139 27.23 4.28 -13.08
CA LEU A 139 26.63 3.06 -12.55
C LEU A 139 27.72 2.17 -11.94
N SER A 140 27.41 1.54 -10.80
CA SER A 140 28.13 0.36 -10.32
C SER A 140 27.17 -0.80 -10.30
N ILE A 141 27.49 -1.87 -11.02
CA ILE A 141 26.72 -3.11 -11.02
C ILE A 141 27.52 -4.15 -10.23
N TYR A 142 26.84 -4.79 -9.28
CA TYR A 142 27.40 -5.83 -8.44
C TYR A 142 26.69 -7.16 -8.73
N GLU A 143 27.46 -8.18 -9.08
CA GLU A 143 26.93 -9.54 -9.21
C GLU A 143 26.83 -10.20 -7.84
N PHE A 144 25.64 -10.69 -7.49
CA PHE A 144 25.42 -11.41 -6.25
C PHE A 144 24.84 -12.80 -6.49
N THR A 145 25.08 -13.67 -5.52
CA THR A 145 24.52 -15.02 -5.47
C THR A 145 23.64 -15.24 -4.23
N ASP A 146 23.64 -14.29 -3.28
CA ASP A 146 22.93 -14.32 -2.01
C ASP A 146 22.38 -12.93 -1.63
N ASP A 147 21.09 -12.87 -1.30
CA ASP A 147 20.33 -11.66 -0.98
C ASP A 147 20.89 -10.93 0.26
N THR A 148 21.48 -11.67 1.21
CA THR A 148 22.02 -11.08 2.46
C THR A 148 23.20 -10.12 2.22
N ALA A 149 23.91 -10.30 1.11
CA ALA A 149 25.02 -9.44 0.72
C ALA A 149 24.52 -8.04 0.30
N VAL A 150 23.38 -7.98 -0.39
CA VAL A 150 22.77 -6.72 -0.87
C VAL A 150 22.36 -5.83 0.31
N ASP A 151 21.72 -6.41 1.33
CA ASP A 151 21.31 -5.70 2.55
C ASP A 151 22.49 -5.07 3.30
N THR A 152 23.64 -5.78 3.32
CA THR A 152 24.85 -5.30 3.99
C THR A 152 25.49 -4.14 3.23
N VAL A 153 25.56 -4.23 1.90
CA VAL A 153 26.07 -3.14 1.04
C VAL A 153 25.18 -1.91 1.17
N PHE A 154 23.86 -2.07 1.15
CA PHE A 154 22.90 -0.99 1.33
C PHE A 154 23.12 -0.23 2.65
N ARG A 155 23.22 -0.95 3.77
CA ARG A 155 23.43 -0.33 5.11
C ARG A 155 24.75 0.42 5.21
N ARG A 156 25.82 -0.12 4.62
CA ARG A 156 27.16 0.50 4.69
C ARG A 156 27.27 1.80 3.89
N ILE A 157 26.55 1.90 2.78
CA ILE A 157 26.63 3.07 1.90
C ILE A 157 25.80 4.22 2.47
N ASN A 158 24.62 3.90 2.97
CA ASN A 158 23.69 4.92 3.48
C ASN A 158 23.99 5.38 4.92
N SER A 159 24.95 4.77 5.61
CA SER A 159 25.43 5.24 6.91
C SER A 159 26.43 6.40 6.82
N GLY A 160 26.97 6.72 5.62
CA GLY A 160 28.09 7.66 5.43
C GLY A 160 27.80 8.98 4.68
N GLY A 161 26.64 9.18 4.02
CA GLY A 161 26.33 10.40 3.25
C GLY A 161 24.84 10.56 2.89
N ARG A 162 24.37 11.81 2.63
CA ARG A 162 22.96 12.32 2.59
C ARG A 162 21.93 11.32 3.16
N GLN A 163 21.70 11.48 4.46
CA GLN A 163 21.14 10.49 5.38
C GLN A 163 19.74 10.00 4.96
N LEU A 164 19.62 8.69 4.76
CA LEU A 164 18.37 7.98 5.04
C LEU A 164 17.87 8.41 6.42
N SER A 165 16.55 8.47 6.60
CA SER A 165 16.02 8.75 7.93
C SER A 165 16.45 7.66 8.91
N ARG A 166 16.53 7.98 10.22
CA ARG A 166 16.88 6.98 11.25
C ARG A 166 16.02 5.73 11.14
N GLN A 167 14.74 5.89 10.80
CA GLN A 167 13.80 4.78 10.64
C GLN A 167 14.04 3.95 9.36
N GLU A 168 14.46 4.60 8.27
CA GLU A 168 14.87 3.89 7.05
C GLU A 168 16.10 3.02 7.32
N ILE A 169 17.08 3.55 8.08
CA ILE A 169 18.26 2.81 8.54
C ILE A 169 17.86 1.62 9.41
N ARG A 170 17.02 1.83 10.44
CA ARG A 170 16.52 0.77 11.34
C ARG A 170 15.95 -0.43 10.59
N SER A 171 15.12 -0.14 9.60
CA SER A 171 14.36 -1.16 8.91
C SER A 171 15.08 -1.72 7.67
N ALA A 172 16.26 -1.21 7.32
CA ALA A 172 17.01 -1.65 6.15
C ALA A 172 17.55 -3.08 6.33
N GLY A 173 17.03 -4.03 5.56
CA GLY A 173 17.47 -5.43 5.57
C GLY A 173 17.10 -6.20 6.84
N SER A 174 16.28 -5.63 7.74
CA SER A 174 15.80 -6.35 8.92
C SER A 174 14.64 -7.27 8.53
N VAL A 175 14.80 -8.55 8.87
CA VAL A 175 13.79 -9.61 8.71
C VAL A 175 13.16 -10.02 10.05
N ASP A 176 13.45 -9.26 11.11
CA ASP A 176 12.98 -9.52 12.46
C ASP A 176 11.46 -9.32 12.57
N PHE A 177 10.83 -9.97 13.56
CA PHE A 177 9.37 -9.96 13.69
C PHE A 177 8.84 -8.55 13.94
N PHE A 178 9.48 -7.78 14.82
CA PHE A 178 9.10 -6.41 15.14
C PHE A 178 9.20 -5.49 13.91
N ALA A 179 10.35 -5.48 13.25
CA ALA A 179 10.57 -4.68 12.04
C ALA A 179 9.57 -5.04 10.93
N THR A 180 9.29 -6.33 10.75
CA THR A 180 8.30 -6.83 9.78
C THR A 180 6.90 -6.32 10.09
N VAL A 181 6.46 -6.37 11.35
CA VAL A 181 5.15 -5.84 11.77
C VAL A 181 5.08 -4.33 11.51
N VAL A 182 6.07 -3.55 11.95
CA VAL A 182 6.09 -2.10 11.75
C VAL A 182 6.00 -1.75 10.27
N ARG A 183 6.77 -2.43 9.43
CA ARG A 183 6.78 -2.24 7.98
C ARG A 183 5.40 -2.53 7.37
N ARG A 184 4.82 -3.69 7.68
CA ARG A 184 3.50 -4.11 7.15
C ARG A 184 2.37 -3.20 7.62
N VAL A 185 2.36 -2.81 8.90
CA VAL A 185 1.37 -1.86 9.42
C VAL A 185 1.52 -0.52 8.72
N SER A 186 2.74 0.01 8.63
CA SER A 186 2.96 1.33 8.02
C SER A 186 2.55 1.37 6.56
N ALA A 187 2.85 0.31 5.80
CA ALA A 187 2.40 0.19 4.42
C ALA A 187 0.86 0.19 4.30
N LYS A 188 0.20 -0.59 5.18
CA LYS A 188 -1.26 -0.67 5.23
C LYS A 188 -1.93 0.65 5.60
N VAL A 189 -1.32 1.47 6.47
CA VAL A 189 -1.88 2.78 6.84
C VAL A 189 -1.70 3.81 5.72
N ARG A 190 -0.60 3.72 4.95
CA ARG A 190 -0.36 4.57 3.79
C ARG A 190 -1.23 4.20 2.58
N GLY A 191 -1.64 2.94 2.48
CA GLY A 191 -2.32 2.43 1.29
C GLY A 191 -1.35 1.96 0.20
N ASP A 192 -0.07 1.74 0.51
CA ASP A 192 0.98 1.28 -0.41
C ASP A 192 1.44 -0.16 -0.12
N ASP A 193 0.54 -0.98 0.44
CA ASP A 193 0.74 -2.42 0.64
C ASP A 193 0.84 -3.11 -0.72
N SER A 194 1.77 -4.04 -0.91
CA SER A 194 1.95 -4.83 -2.14
C SER A 194 1.96 -6.33 -1.82
N HIS A 195 1.57 -7.19 -2.77
CA HIS A 195 1.62 -8.64 -2.56
C HIS A 195 3.05 -9.18 -2.47
N SER A 196 4.00 -8.50 -3.11
CA SER A 196 5.42 -8.85 -3.13
C SER A 196 6.28 -7.73 -2.52
N ASP A 197 7.33 -8.13 -1.82
CA ASP A 197 8.39 -7.22 -1.35
C ASP A 197 9.25 -6.69 -2.50
N VAL A 198 9.24 -7.35 -3.66
CA VAL A 198 10.00 -6.95 -4.85
C VAL A 198 9.03 -6.51 -5.93
N LEU A 199 9.21 -5.28 -6.41
CA LEU A 199 8.39 -4.63 -7.44
C LEU A 199 9.26 -4.13 -8.57
N ARG A 200 8.67 -3.81 -9.73
CA ARG A 200 9.42 -3.16 -10.81
C ARG A 200 9.45 -1.64 -10.59
N LEU A 201 10.50 -0.95 -11.02
CA LEU A 201 10.57 0.52 -10.93
C LEU A 201 9.38 1.20 -11.63
N ASN A 202 8.87 0.62 -12.72
CA ASN A 202 7.68 1.10 -13.43
C ASN A 202 6.41 1.09 -12.57
N GLU A 203 6.33 0.18 -11.60
CA GLU A 203 5.19 0.05 -10.68
C GLU A 203 5.32 0.99 -9.47
N MET A 204 6.56 1.36 -9.11
CA MET A 204 6.84 2.22 -7.95
C MET A 204 6.17 3.60 -8.04
N GLN A 205 6.03 4.15 -9.25
CA GLN A 205 5.38 5.45 -9.43
C GLN A 205 3.91 5.43 -8.99
N ALA A 206 3.17 4.36 -9.29
CA ALA A 206 1.75 4.26 -8.96
C ALA A 206 1.46 4.15 -7.45
N ILE A 207 2.42 3.63 -6.67
CA ILE A 207 2.25 3.36 -5.24
C ILE A 207 3.06 4.30 -4.34
N SER A 208 3.91 5.14 -4.92
CA SER A 208 4.74 6.06 -4.14
C SER A 208 3.96 7.31 -3.76
N ILE A 209 4.36 7.92 -2.65
CA ILE A 209 3.79 9.16 -2.15
C ILE A 209 4.24 10.31 -3.06
N THR A 210 3.29 11.05 -3.62
CA THR A 210 3.56 12.18 -4.53
C THR A 210 2.93 13.48 -4.04
N ASN A 211 3.29 14.57 -4.70
CA ASN A 211 2.64 15.87 -4.52
C ASN A 211 1.54 16.03 -5.57
N ARG A 212 0.53 16.85 -5.27
CA ARG A 212 -0.58 17.21 -6.17
C ARG A 212 -0.20 17.64 -7.60
N GLU A 213 1.05 18.05 -7.83
CA GLU A 213 1.54 18.51 -9.14
C GLU A 213 1.90 17.36 -10.09
N LEU A 214 1.96 16.12 -9.61
CA LEU A 214 2.17 14.93 -10.43
C LEU A 214 0.85 14.19 -10.62
N ASP A 215 0.64 13.63 -11.81
CA ASP A 215 -0.59 12.93 -12.22
C ASP A 215 -0.62 11.45 -11.80
N TYR A 216 0.30 11.03 -10.92
CA TYR A 216 0.46 9.65 -10.47
C TYR A 216 0.87 9.58 -9.00
N GLY A 217 0.69 8.40 -8.38
CA GLY A 217 1.07 8.12 -6.99
C GLY A 217 -0.01 8.47 -5.96
N ILE A 218 0.28 8.18 -4.69
CA ILE A 218 -0.61 8.43 -3.56
C ILE A 218 -0.45 9.89 -3.12
N ASP A 219 -1.52 10.69 -3.19
CA ASP A 219 -1.48 12.08 -2.70
C ASP A 219 -1.16 12.10 -1.21
N VAL A 220 -0.03 12.72 -0.86
CA VAL A 220 0.41 12.89 0.53
C VAL A 220 -0.65 13.61 1.39
N ASP A 221 -1.49 14.47 0.80
CA ASP A 221 -2.58 15.15 1.51
C ASP A 221 -3.71 14.20 1.92
N GLU A 222 -3.95 13.14 1.15
CA GLU A 222 -5.02 12.18 1.39
C GLU A 222 -4.60 11.05 2.34
N LEU A 223 -3.30 10.91 2.61
CA LEU A 223 -2.79 9.96 3.60
C LEU A 223 -3.43 10.21 4.97
N PHE A 224 -3.84 9.14 5.65
CA PHE A 224 -4.50 9.19 6.96
C PHE A 224 -3.78 10.15 7.93
N TRP A 225 -2.45 10.05 8.02
CA TRP A 225 -1.66 10.87 8.94
C TRP A 225 -1.79 12.38 8.69
N VAL A 226 -1.76 12.79 7.42
CA VAL A 226 -1.78 14.21 7.02
C VAL A 226 -3.21 14.73 7.05
N LYS A 227 -4.14 13.99 6.45
CA LYS A 227 -5.57 14.29 6.41
C LYS A 227 -6.16 14.48 7.81
N GLN A 228 -5.70 13.69 8.79
CA GLN A 228 -6.17 13.77 10.17
C GLN A 228 -5.42 14.79 11.03
N GLY A 229 -4.39 15.46 10.49
CA GLY A 229 -3.56 16.43 11.21
C GLY A 229 -2.65 15.81 12.27
N ILE A 230 -2.33 14.52 12.13
CA ILE A 230 -1.48 13.76 13.07
C ILE A 230 -0.01 14.01 12.75
N LEU A 231 0.36 13.99 11.47
CA LEU A 231 1.71 14.27 10.97
C LEU A 231 1.67 15.27 9.82
N SER A 232 2.78 15.99 9.62
CA SER A 232 2.96 16.82 8.43
C SER A 232 3.44 15.98 7.25
N LYS A 233 3.37 16.53 6.03
CA LYS A 233 3.96 15.92 4.82
C LYS A 233 5.44 15.60 5.02
N GLU A 234 6.17 16.51 5.65
CA GLU A 234 7.60 16.37 5.91
C GLU A 234 7.90 15.22 6.89
N HIS A 235 7.08 15.07 7.94
CA HIS A 235 7.19 13.93 8.85
C HIS A 235 6.99 12.59 8.12
N VAL A 236 5.99 12.48 7.24
CA VAL A 236 5.76 11.26 6.47
C VAL A 236 6.92 10.98 5.52
N ARG A 237 7.48 12.00 4.86
CA ARG A 237 8.67 11.82 3.99
C ARG A 237 9.88 11.31 4.75
N GLN A 238 10.10 11.81 5.97
CA GLN A 238 11.17 11.37 6.87
C GLN A 238 10.88 10.03 7.59
N SER A 239 9.80 9.33 7.23
CA SER A 239 9.38 8.06 7.84
C SER A 239 9.09 8.15 9.35
N ARG A 240 8.68 9.33 9.83
CA ARG A 240 8.22 9.53 11.22
C ARG A 240 6.90 8.84 11.51
N ASP A 241 6.14 8.53 10.47
CA ASP A 241 4.94 7.69 10.57
C ASP A 241 5.30 6.24 10.92
N GLU A 242 6.38 5.70 10.35
CA GLU A 242 6.91 4.39 10.73
C GLU A 242 7.47 4.38 12.16
N GLU A 243 8.11 5.47 12.61
CA GLU A 243 8.53 5.59 14.02
C GLU A 243 7.32 5.64 14.96
N LEU A 244 6.26 6.36 14.59
CA LEU A 244 5.01 6.41 15.33
C LEU A 244 4.36 5.02 15.42
N VAL A 245 4.34 4.27 14.32
CA VAL A 245 3.87 2.88 14.29
C VAL A 245 4.76 1.99 15.16
N ALA A 246 6.08 2.12 15.09
CA ALA A 246 7.02 1.35 15.92
C ALA A 246 6.77 1.58 17.41
N ASP A 247 6.60 2.84 17.82
CA ASP A 247 6.26 3.19 19.21
C ASP A 247 4.93 2.56 19.66
N LEU A 248 3.91 2.59 18.80
CA LEU A 248 2.61 1.99 19.10
C LEU A 248 2.69 0.47 19.20
N VAL A 249 3.33 -0.19 18.22
CA VAL A 249 3.51 -1.65 18.21
C VAL A 249 4.30 -2.09 19.43
N ALA A 250 5.40 -1.41 19.77
CA ALA A 250 6.20 -1.70 20.94
C ALA A 250 5.35 -1.69 22.23
N TYR A 251 4.47 -0.69 22.36
CA TYR A 251 3.55 -0.63 23.49
C TYR A 251 2.48 -1.73 23.46
N MET A 252 1.89 -2.00 22.31
CA MET A 252 0.82 -3.00 22.16
C MET A 252 1.28 -4.41 22.55
N VAL A 253 2.52 -4.77 22.20
CA VAL A 253 3.08 -6.10 22.48
C VAL A 253 3.73 -6.21 23.86
N SER A 254 4.08 -5.08 24.48
CA SER A 254 4.73 -5.06 25.79
C SER A 254 3.75 -5.27 26.95
N ASP A 255 4.13 -6.13 27.89
CA ASP A 255 3.38 -6.36 29.14
C ASP A 255 3.61 -5.23 30.17
N ARG A 256 4.57 -4.33 29.93
CA ARG A 256 4.92 -3.19 30.79
C ARG A 256 4.88 -1.89 30.00
N ALA A 257 4.66 -0.78 30.72
CA ALA A 257 4.73 0.55 30.12
C ALA A 257 6.13 0.79 29.54
N VAL A 258 6.19 1.02 28.23
CA VAL A 258 7.42 1.38 27.51
C VAL A 258 7.46 2.89 27.30
N SER A 259 8.64 3.48 27.53
CA SER A 259 8.87 4.87 27.12
C SER A 259 8.95 4.95 25.60
N SER A 260 8.73 6.13 25.03
CA SER A 260 8.94 6.34 23.59
C SER A 260 9.97 7.42 23.40
N ARG A 261 11.09 6.98 22.80
CA ARG A 261 12.29 7.75 22.54
C ARG A 261 12.93 7.16 21.30
N THR A 262 13.46 8.04 20.45
CA THR A 262 14.06 7.64 19.19
C THR A 262 15.25 6.70 19.40
N GLU A 263 16.00 6.86 20.50
CA GLU A 263 17.13 5.99 20.86
C GLU A 263 16.68 4.58 21.25
N LEU A 264 15.54 4.46 21.93
CA LEU A 264 15.00 3.16 22.34
C LEU A 264 14.50 2.36 21.13
N LEU A 265 14.02 3.03 20.09
CA LEU A 265 13.70 2.38 18.83
C LEU A 265 14.95 1.76 18.20
N ASP A 266 16.14 2.39 18.27
CA ASP A 266 17.36 1.78 17.71
C ASP A 266 17.64 0.41 18.37
N GLU A 267 17.38 0.29 19.67
CA GLU A 267 17.56 -0.93 20.43
C GLU A 267 16.52 -2.01 20.06
N TYR A 268 15.26 -1.63 19.80
CA TYR A 268 14.23 -2.56 19.33
C TYR A 268 14.50 -3.12 17.92
N TYR A 269 15.37 -2.47 17.15
CA TYR A 269 15.84 -2.93 15.85
C TYR A 269 17.24 -3.57 15.91
N GLY A 270 17.78 -3.81 17.11
CA GLY A 270 19.08 -4.48 17.28
C GLY A 270 20.28 -3.67 16.78
N MET A 271 20.18 -2.33 16.73
CA MET A 271 21.24 -1.45 16.22
C MET A 271 22.33 -1.13 17.26
N SER A 272 22.12 -1.48 18.53
CA SER A 272 23.12 -1.29 19.59
C SER A 272 23.76 -2.61 20.00
N GLU A 273 25.07 -2.56 20.26
CA GLU A 273 25.87 -3.75 20.62
C GLU A 273 26.01 -3.96 22.14
N ASP A 274 25.46 -3.08 22.97
CA ASP A 274 25.52 -3.26 24.43
C ASP A 274 24.54 -4.34 24.93
N ALA A 275 24.94 -5.04 25.99
CA ALA A 275 24.18 -6.19 26.51
C ALA A 275 22.75 -5.83 26.95
N ALA A 276 22.52 -4.61 27.44
CA ALA A 276 21.20 -4.20 27.90
C ALA A 276 20.26 -3.93 26.71
N SER A 277 20.80 -3.41 25.60
CA SER A 277 20.06 -3.26 24.35
C SER A 277 19.76 -4.61 23.69
N ALA A 278 20.70 -5.55 23.72
CA ALA A 278 20.46 -6.91 23.24
C ALA A 278 19.31 -7.61 24.01
N GLU A 279 19.26 -7.46 25.33
CA GLU A 279 18.15 -7.99 26.14
C GLU A 279 16.80 -7.35 25.75
N ARG A 280 16.79 -6.03 25.47
CA ARG A 280 15.57 -5.32 25.06
C ARG A 280 15.11 -5.71 23.66
N PHE A 281 16.04 -5.91 22.73
CA PHE A 281 15.76 -6.47 21.41
C PHE A 281 15.11 -7.85 21.52
N GLU A 282 15.73 -8.79 22.24
CA GLU A 282 15.19 -10.14 22.43
C GLU A 282 13.82 -10.15 23.11
N ALA A 283 13.63 -9.27 24.10
CA ALA A 283 12.34 -9.12 24.77
C ALA A 283 11.24 -8.66 23.80
N MET A 284 11.56 -7.71 22.90
CA MET A 284 10.63 -7.22 21.89
C MET A 284 10.27 -8.31 20.88
N GLU A 285 11.27 -9.01 20.34
CA GLU A 285 11.07 -10.12 19.41
C GLU A 285 10.23 -11.23 20.03
N LYS A 286 10.49 -11.59 21.29
CA LYS A 286 9.70 -12.56 22.05
C LYS A 286 8.27 -12.10 22.25
N ALA A 287 8.05 -10.81 22.53
CA ALA A 287 6.71 -10.23 22.73
C ALA A 287 5.87 -10.29 21.45
N VAL A 288 6.45 -9.90 20.31
CA VAL A 288 5.78 -10.01 18.99
C VAL A 288 5.49 -11.48 18.67
N ARG A 289 6.48 -12.38 18.84
CA ARG A 289 6.31 -13.81 18.56
C ARG A 289 5.23 -14.47 19.42
N LYS A 290 5.11 -14.09 20.70
CA LYS A 290 4.08 -14.60 21.62
C LYS A 290 2.67 -14.29 21.13
N ARG A 291 2.46 -13.12 20.51
CA ARG A 291 1.17 -12.74 19.92
C ARG A 291 1.03 -13.16 18.46
N THR A 292 2.13 -13.50 17.78
CA THR A 292 2.27 -13.67 16.31
C THR A 292 2.19 -12.34 15.54
N PRO A 293 3.03 -12.14 14.50
CA PRO A 293 3.01 -10.92 13.69
C PRO A 293 1.63 -10.55 13.12
N ASP A 294 0.90 -11.53 12.58
CA ASP A 294 -0.38 -11.29 11.93
C ASP A 294 -1.46 -10.82 12.92
N LEU A 295 -1.48 -11.36 14.14
CA LEU A 295 -2.42 -10.89 15.17
C LEU A 295 -2.10 -9.47 15.63
N VAL A 296 -0.82 -9.10 15.75
CA VAL A 296 -0.41 -7.73 16.12
C VAL A 296 -0.84 -6.74 15.04
N ILE A 297 -0.68 -7.10 13.77
CA ILE A 297 -1.15 -6.30 12.63
C ILE A 297 -2.68 -6.16 12.68
N ALA A 298 -3.41 -7.25 12.91
CA ALA A 298 -4.86 -7.24 13.00
C ALA A 298 -5.36 -6.39 14.18
N ASP A 299 -4.73 -6.48 15.35
CA ASP A 299 -5.04 -5.66 16.54
C ASP A 299 -4.82 -4.17 16.27
N PHE A 300 -3.74 -3.81 15.55
CA PHE A 300 -3.47 -2.44 15.15
C PHE A 300 -4.56 -1.92 14.20
N GLN A 301 -4.87 -2.69 13.16
CA GLN A 301 -5.88 -2.33 12.16
C GLN A 301 -7.26 -2.17 12.78
N ARG A 302 -7.67 -3.10 13.66
CA ARG A 302 -8.93 -3.02 14.41
C ARG A 302 -9.04 -1.71 15.19
N THR A 303 -7.97 -1.33 15.89
CA THR A 303 -7.92 -0.09 16.68
C THR A 303 -8.01 1.14 15.77
N LEU A 304 -7.26 1.14 14.66
CA LEU A 304 -7.26 2.24 13.70
C LEU A 304 -8.61 2.42 13.01
N ASP A 305 -9.23 1.33 12.54
CA ASP A 305 -10.52 1.35 11.86
C ASP A 305 -11.63 1.85 12.80
N GLN A 306 -11.60 1.46 14.07
CA GLN A 306 -12.52 1.99 15.07
C GLN A 306 -12.33 3.51 15.28
N LEU A 307 -11.09 4.00 15.25
CA LEU A 307 -10.84 5.44 15.28
C LEU A 307 -11.36 6.13 14.02
N LYS A 308 -11.12 5.58 12.82
CA LYS A 308 -11.66 6.10 11.54
C LYS A 308 -13.19 6.23 11.60
N LEU A 309 -13.88 5.19 12.07
CA LEU A 309 -15.34 5.18 12.26
C LEU A 309 -15.82 6.27 13.22
N THR A 310 -15.06 6.51 14.29
CA THR A 310 -15.36 7.55 15.28
C THR A 310 -15.22 8.95 14.69
N LEU A 311 -14.16 9.18 13.91
CA LEU A 311 -13.90 10.46 13.25
C LEU A 311 -14.99 10.78 12.22
N VAL A 312 -15.44 9.78 11.45
CA VAL A 312 -16.57 9.93 10.53
C VAL A 312 -17.86 10.26 11.27
N ALA A 313 -18.15 9.59 12.39
CA ALA A 313 -19.31 9.92 13.21
C ALA A 313 -19.26 11.34 13.80
N GLY A 314 -18.06 11.85 14.07
CA GLY A 314 -17.84 13.22 14.57
C GLY A 314 -17.79 14.31 13.48
N GLY A 315 -17.64 13.94 12.21
CA GLY A 315 -17.58 14.89 11.09
C GLY A 315 -16.38 15.85 11.11
N LYS A 316 -15.32 15.50 11.85
CA LYS A 316 -14.11 16.33 12.04
C LYS A 316 -12.85 15.48 11.86
N THR A 317 -11.75 16.12 11.46
CA THR A 317 -10.45 15.45 11.50
C THR A 317 -10.01 15.17 12.94
N PHE A 318 -9.08 14.24 13.16
CA PHE A 318 -8.57 13.93 14.49
C PHE A 318 -8.11 15.17 15.27
N ALA A 319 -7.29 16.02 14.65
CA ALA A 319 -6.84 17.27 15.26
C ALA A 319 -7.99 18.24 15.58
N GLN A 320 -8.95 18.41 14.67
CA GLN A 320 -10.12 19.27 14.86
C GLN A 320 -11.11 18.74 15.91
N LEU A 321 -11.16 17.43 16.10
CA LEU A 321 -11.99 16.81 17.12
C LEU A 321 -11.38 17.09 18.50
N LEU A 322 -10.08 16.87 18.66
CA LEU A 322 -9.41 17.01 19.95
C LEU A 322 -9.19 18.45 20.41
N PHE A 323 -9.01 19.40 19.50
CA PHE A 323 -8.62 20.77 19.84
C PHE A 323 -9.60 21.79 19.25
N ALA A 324 -9.99 22.79 20.06
CA ALA A 324 -10.82 23.89 19.58
C ALA A 324 -10.04 24.84 18.65
N ALA A 325 -8.76 25.06 18.92
CA ALA A 325 -7.84 25.80 18.06
C ALA A 325 -7.07 24.86 17.13
N ALA A 326 -6.68 25.36 15.96
CA ALA A 326 -5.90 24.58 15.00
C ALA A 326 -4.54 24.18 15.61
N LYS A 327 -4.35 22.87 15.83
CA LYS A 327 -3.11 22.28 16.34
C LYS A 327 -2.75 21.09 15.46
N ASN A 328 -1.71 21.24 14.64
CA ASN A 328 -1.18 20.21 13.76
C ASN A 328 0.34 20.45 13.62
N PRO A 329 1.20 19.43 13.76
CA PRO A 329 0.89 18.01 13.99
C PRO A 329 0.75 17.61 15.45
N VAL A 330 -0.12 16.62 15.73
CA VAL A 330 -0.43 16.13 17.08
C VAL A 330 -0.16 14.63 17.30
N PRO A 331 1.04 14.11 16.96
CA PRO A 331 1.32 12.66 16.97
C PRO A 331 1.25 12.03 18.36
N ARG A 332 1.62 12.78 19.41
CA ARG A 332 1.59 12.27 20.80
C ARG A 332 0.18 12.10 21.34
N TYR A 333 -0.72 13.01 20.99
CA TYR A 333 -2.13 12.86 21.34
C TYR A 333 -2.75 11.68 20.60
N PHE A 334 -2.36 11.48 19.34
CA PHE A 334 -2.72 10.27 18.61
C PHE A 334 -2.25 9.00 19.33
N GLN A 335 -1.00 8.94 19.81
CA GLN A 335 -0.51 7.79 20.58
C GLN A 335 -1.41 7.49 21.79
N VAL A 336 -1.73 8.50 22.60
CA VAL A 336 -2.56 8.32 23.80
C VAL A 336 -3.98 7.84 23.44
N ILE A 337 -4.64 8.49 22.49
CA ILE A 337 -6.00 8.10 22.08
C ILE A 337 -6.00 6.69 21.47
N PHE A 338 -5.05 6.39 20.58
CA PHE A 338 -4.94 5.08 19.95
C PHE A 338 -4.71 3.98 21.00
N LEU A 339 -3.79 4.19 21.94
CA LEU A 339 -3.51 3.20 22.98
C LEU A 339 -4.68 3.04 23.97
N ALA A 340 -5.42 4.10 24.28
CA ALA A 340 -6.66 3.99 25.06
C ALA A 340 -7.73 3.16 24.35
N LEU A 341 -7.90 3.35 23.04
CA LEU A 341 -8.79 2.51 22.23
C LEU A 341 -8.29 1.06 22.18
N HIS A 342 -7.00 0.84 21.97
CA HIS A 342 -6.40 -0.50 21.96
C HIS A 342 -6.61 -1.23 23.30
N GLU A 343 -6.41 -0.56 24.44
CA GLU A 343 -6.66 -1.14 25.77
C GLU A 343 -8.11 -1.60 25.92
N LEU A 344 -9.08 -0.79 25.51
CA LEU A 344 -10.50 -1.13 25.60
C LEU A 344 -10.87 -2.26 24.62
N ILE A 345 -10.42 -2.17 23.37
CA ILE A 345 -10.84 -3.07 22.29
C ILE A 345 -10.10 -4.41 22.33
N VAL A 346 -8.79 -4.38 22.51
CA VAL A 346 -7.92 -5.55 22.41
C VAL A 346 -7.71 -6.21 23.76
N LYS A 347 -7.32 -5.43 24.79
CA LYS A 347 -7.00 -6.01 26.11
C LYS A 347 -8.24 -6.30 26.96
N LYS A 348 -9.25 -5.43 26.93
CA LYS A 348 -10.52 -5.62 27.66
C LYS A 348 -11.64 -6.26 26.83
N ASN A 349 -11.39 -6.51 25.54
CA ASN A 349 -12.34 -7.14 24.62
C ASN A 349 -13.73 -6.43 24.58
N LEU A 350 -13.71 -5.10 24.57
CA LEU A 350 -14.92 -4.28 24.47
C LEU A 350 -15.14 -3.81 23.02
N GLN A 351 -16.39 -3.48 22.69
CA GLN A 351 -16.74 -2.87 21.41
C GLN A 351 -17.37 -1.49 21.62
N VAL A 352 -17.26 -0.61 20.63
CA VAL A 352 -17.92 0.70 20.65
C VAL A 352 -19.40 0.52 20.31
N ASN A 353 -20.26 0.69 21.31
CA ASN A 353 -21.71 0.60 21.15
C ASN A 353 -22.32 1.90 20.62
N ASP A 354 -21.70 3.06 20.93
CA ASP A 354 -22.16 4.36 20.45
C ASP A 354 -20.99 5.21 19.94
N ARG A 355 -20.89 5.30 18.61
CA ARG A 355 -19.83 6.06 17.93
C ARG A 355 -20.00 7.57 18.07
N LYS A 356 -21.24 8.08 18.19
CA LYS A 356 -21.51 9.51 18.37
C LYS A 356 -21.15 9.96 19.78
N LEU A 357 -21.46 9.11 20.77
CA LEU A 357 -21.04 9.34 22.15
C LEU A 357 -19.51 9.32 22.27
N LEU A 358 -18.84 8.36 21.62
CA LEU A 358 -17.37 8.32 21.60
C LEU A 358 -16.77 9.58 20.97
N ALA A 359 -17.28 10.02 19.82
CA ALA A 359 -16.83 11.25 19.16
C ALA A 359 -17.04 12.47 20.06
N SER A 360 -18.20 12.57 20.71
CA SER A 360 -18.52 13.67 21.63
C SER A 360 -17.60 13.67 22.85
N ALA A 361 -17.24 12.49 23.38
CA ALA A 361 -16.33 12.35 24.52
C ALA A 361 -14.88 12.76 24.17
N LEU A 362 -14.47 12.63 22.91
CA LEU A 362 -13.17 13.09 22.42
C LEU A 362 -13.15 14.60 22.13
N GLN A 363 -14.31 15.24 21.96
CA GLN A 363 -14.37 16.63 21.54
C GLN A 363 -13.73 17.57 22.57
N GLY A 364 -12.67 18.28 22.18
CA GLY A 364 -11.94 19.20 23.05
C GLY A 364 -11.06 18.51 24.11
N LEU A 365 -10.98 17.18 24.11
CA LEU A 365 -10.24 16.42 25.12
C LEU A 365 -8.73 16.72 25.08
N GLY A 366 -8.19 17.13 23.93
CA GLY A 366 -6.78 17.49 23.80
C GLY A 366 -6.38 18.71 24.64
N ASP A 367 -7.33 19.59 24.97
CA ASP A 367 -7.11 20.78 25.80
C ASP A 367 -7.15 20.47 27.31
N THR A 368 -7.59 19.26 27.71
CA THR A 368 -7.77 18.89 29.13
C THR A 368 -6.59 18.13 29.72
N PHE A 369 -5.69 17.60 28.89
CA PHE A 369 -4.49 16.91 29.36
C PHE A 369 -3.26 17.30 28.54
N SER A 370 -2.10 17.31 29.19
CA SER A 370 -0.81 17.60 28.55
C SER A 370 0.01 16.34 28.42
N VAL A 371 0.53 16.08 27.22
CA VAL A 371 1.47 14.99 26.99
C VAL A 371 2.89 15.53 27.14
N GLN A 372 3.51 15.30 28.31
CA GLN A 372 4.88 15.75 28.62
C GLN A 372 5.97 14.96 27.87
N GLU A 373 7.17 15.55 27.76
CA GLU A 373 8.36 14.98 27.12
C GLU A 373 9.34 14.30 28.08
N GLY A 374 9.94 13.19 27.60
CA GLY A 374 11.25 12.71 28.06
C GLY A 374 11.33 12.11 29.47
N GLY A 375 12.46 11.48 29.79
CA GLY A 375 12.75 10.98 31.13
C GLY A 375 12.09 9.63 31.50
N ARG A 376 12.51 9.05 32.62
CA ARG A 376 11.97 7.76 33.15
C ARG A 376 10.47 7.89 33.45
N SER A 377 10.04 9.10 33.82
CA SER A 377 8.65 9.51 34.03
C SER A 377 7.80 9.56 32.75
N GLY A 378 8.39 9.54 31.55
CA GLY A 378 7.63 9.62 30.30
C GLY A 378 6.72 8.40 30.02
N ALA A 379 7.13 7.21 30.47
CA ALA A 379 6.30 6.00 30.37
C ALA A 379 5.12 6.04 31.34
N GLU A 380 5.37 6.42 32.60
CA GLU A 380 4.35 6.58 33.64
C GLU A 380 3.36 7.69 33.28
N ASN A 381 3.85 8.85 32.84
CA ASN A 381 3.01 9.97 32.40
C ASN A 381 2.11 9.60 31.21
N ARG A 382 2.61 8.78 30.29
CA ARG A 382 1.81 8.27 29.17
C ARG A 382 0.73 7.31 29.66
N GLN A 383 1.08 6.37 30.53
CA GLN A 383 0.12 5.44 31.13
C GLN A 383 -1.00 6.21 31.85
N THR A 384 -0.65 7.23 32.65
CA THR A 384 -1.63 8.10 33.30
C THR A 384 -2.53 8.83 32.28
N SER A 385 -1.96 9.34 31.19
CA SER A 385 -2.75 9.99 30.13
C SER A 385 -3.70 9.01 29.45
N ILE A 386 -3.27 7.76 29.21
CA ILE A 386 -4.11 6.69 28.65
C ILE A 386 -5.26 6.38 29.60
N GLU A 387 -5.00 6.23 30.90
CA GLU A 387 -6.03 5.97 31.91
C GLU A 387 -7.05 7.10 32.03
N GLN A 388 -6.60 8.36 31.97
CA GLN A 388 -7.47 9.54 31.93
C GLN A 388 -8.40 9.50 30.72
N VAL A 389 -7.86 9.23 29.52
CA VAL A 389 -8.66 9.12 28.30
C VAL A 389 -9.64 7.96 28.40
N ILE A 390 -9.21 6.79 28.88
CA ILE A 390 -10.08 5.62 29.11
C ILE A 390 -11.27 6.02 30.00
N GLY A 391 -11.01 6.71 31.11
CA GLY A 391 -12.08 7.15 32.04
C GLY A 391 -13.14 8.03 31.38
N VAL A 392 -12.77 8.81 30.37
CA VAL A 392 -13.69 9.66 29.60
C VAL A 392 -14.46 8.85 28.55
N ILE A 393 -13.75 8.02 27.77
CA ILE A 393 -14.33 7.38 26.59
C ILE A 393 -15.06 6.05 26.87
N GLN A 394 -14.77 5.39 28.00
CA GLN A 394 -15.27 4.04 28.29
C GLN A 394 -16.80 3.94 28.33
N LYS A 395 -17.52 5.04 28.58
CA LYS A 395 -18.99 5.07 28.55
C LYS A 395 -19.60 4.76 27.18
N ALA A 396 -18.84 4.92 26.10
CA ALA A 396 -19.25 4.56 24.75
C ALA A 396 -19.05 3.08 24.40
N PHE A 397 -18.47 2.30 25.32
CA PHE A 397 -18.13 0.90 25.12
C PHE A 397 -19.06 -0.03 25.88
N GLY A 398 -19.23 -1.24 25.36
CA GLY A 398 -19.91 -2.33 26.05
C GLY A 398 -19.32 -3.70 25.70
N PRO A 399 -19.94 -4.79 26.21
CA PRO A 399 -19.53 -6.15 25.90
C PRO A 399 -19.51 -6.39 24.39
N SER A 400 -18.50 -7.10 23.91
CA SER A 400 -18.47 -7.55 22.51
C SER A 400 -19.58 -8.57 22.28
N GLU A 401 -20.71 -8.15 21.69
CA GLU A 401 -21.85 -9.02 21.41
C GLU A 401 -21.63 -9.83 20.14
N GLY A 402 -20.60 -10.68 20.08
CA GLY A 402 -20.46 -11.74 19.06
C GLY A 402 -20.49 -11.31 17.58
N ILE A 403 -20.56 -10.01 17.27
CA ILE A 403 -20.42 -9.47 15.92
C ILE A 403 -19.00 -9.86 15.53
N ASP A 404 -18.91 -10.73 14.52
CA ASP A 404 -17.65 -11.26 14.03
C ASP A 404 -16.63 -10.11 13.96
N PRO A 405 -15.52 -10.16 14.71
CA PRO A 405 -14.46 -9.17 14.60
C PRO A 405 -14.13 -8.91 13.12
N ALA A 406 -14.21 -9.92 12.24
CA ALA A 406 -14.03 -9.74 10.81
C ALA A 406 -14.95 -8.71 10.13
N MET A 407 -16.10 -8.32 10.70
CA MET A 407 -17.02 -7.33 10.11
C MET A 407 -16.57 -5.87 10.29
N VAL A 408 -15.76 -5.57 11.32
CA VAL A 408 -15.33 -4.18 11.64
C VAL A 408 -13.97 -3.81 11.01
N HIS A 409 -13.25 -4.77 10.44
CA HIS A 409 -11.80 -4.64 10.16
C HIS A 409 -11.45 -4.45 8.68
N TRP A 410 -12.45 -4.16 7.84
CA TRP A 410 -12.25 -4.11 6.40
C TRP A 410 -12.07 -2.71 5.83
N ILE A 411 -12.07 -1.65 6.64
CA ILE A 411 -11.91 -0.30 6.09
C ILE A 411 -10.51 -0.17 5.52
N THR A 412 -9.49 -0.35 6.36
CA THR A 412 -8.11 -0.28 5.90
C THR A 412 -7.79 -1.40 4.92
N GLN A 413 -8.33 -2.61 5.11
CA GLN A 413 -8.09 -3.72 4.19
C GLN A 413 -8.65 -3.46 2.78
N LEU A 414 -9.88 -2.95 2.68
CA LEU A 414 -10.50 -2.63 1.40
C LEU A 414 -9.77 -1.49 0.69
N GLU A 415 -9.38 -0.44 1.42
CA GLU A 415 -8.56 0.67 0.88
C GLU A 415 -7.25 0.14 0.27
N ASN A 416 -6.58 -0.81 0.95
CA ASN A 416 -5.38 -1.45 0.41
C ASN A 416 -5.66 -2.29 -0.85
N LEU A 417 -6.75 -3.07 -0.90
CA LEU A 417 -7.12 -3.82 -2.11
C LEU A 417 -7.41 -2.89 -3.30
N LEU A 418 -8.07 -1.76 -3.05
CA LEU A 418 -8.34 -0.74 -4.06
C LEU A 418 -7.04 -0.13 -4.58
N SER A 419 -6.10 0.23 -3.69
CA SER A 419 -4.78 0.74 -4.09
C SER A 419 -3.93 -0.30 -4.84
N GLN A 420 -3.93 -1.56 -4.41
CA GLN A 420 -3.14 -2.63 -5.06
C GLN A 420 -3.57 -2.88 -6.51
N SER A 421 -4.82 -2.58 -6.85
CA SER A 421 -5.32 -2.71 -8.22
C SER A 421 -4.60 -1.81 -9.23
N TYR A 422 -3.90 -0.77 -8.80
CA TYR A 422 -3.11 0.09 -9.69
C TYR A 422 -1.94 -0.67 -10.34
N THR A 423 -1.24 -1.49 -9.56
CA THR A 423 -0.04 -2.21 -10.02
C THR A 423 -0.38 -3.58 -10.60
N GLU A 424 -1.43 -4.23 -10.09
CA GLU A 424 -1.77 -5.61 -10.44
C GLU A 424 -3.13 -5.72 -11.14
N GLN A 425 -3.39 -4.90 -12.16
CA GLN A 425 -4.70 -4.83 -12.84
C GLN A 425 -5.27 -6.20 -13.28
N ALA A 426 -4.42 -7.17 -13.59
CA ALA A 426 -4.87 -8.52 -13.94
C ALA A 426 -5.50 -9.26 -12.76
N ALA A 427 -5.05 -9.01 -11.53
CA ALA A 427 -5.48 -9.67 -10.29
C ALA A 427 -6.79 -9.14 -9.71
N TYR A 428 -7.23 -7.96 -10.16
CA TYR A 428 -8.34 -7.22 -9.58
C TYR A 428 -9.46 -6.94 -10.58
N ASP A 429 -10.71 -6.98 -10.13
CA ASP A 429 -11.86 -6.60 -10.93
C ASP A 429 -12.95 -5.96 -10.07
N PHE A 430 -13.64 -4.95 -10.61
CA PHE A 430 -14.66 -4.18 -9.91
C PHE A 430 -16.02 -4.33 -10.60
N LYS A 431 -17.08 -4.41 -9.79
CA LYS A 431 -18.46 -4.55 -10.26
C LYS A 431 -19.40 -3.76 -9.36
N GLN A 432 -20.40 -3.16 -9.97
CA GLN A 432 -21.38 -2.34 -9.25
C GLN A 432 -22.34 -3.18 -8.40
N GLY A 433 -22.68 -4.38 -8.88
CA GLY A 433 -23.69 -5.20 -8.25
C GLY A 433 -24.17 -6.36 -9.12
N PHE A 434 -25.25 -6.99 -8.69
CA PHE A 434 -25.91 -8.13 -9.33
C PHE A 434 -27.30 -7.81 -9.86
N VAL A 435 -27.81 -6.59 -9.71
CA VAL A 435 -29.17 -6.22 -10.09
C VAL A 435 -29.16 -5.33 -11.33
N SER A 436 -29.94 -5.72 -12.32
CA SER A 436 -30.11 -4.95 -13.54
C SER A 436 -30.91 -3.68 -13.28
N ILE A 437 -30.36 -2.54 -13.71
CA ILE A 437 -31.01 -1.21 -13.55
C ILE A 437 -32.34 -1.15 -14.32
N SER A 438 -32.46 -1.86 -15.46
CA SER A 438 -33.61 -1.72 -16.34
C SER A 438 -34.89 -2.40 -15.83
N ASP A 439 -34.76 -3.58 -15.22
CA ASP A 439 -35.90 -4.41 -14.81
C ASP A 439 -35.87 -4.75 -13.31
N GLY A 440 -34.79 -4.42 -12.59
CA GLY A 440 -34.68 -4.63 -11.15
C GLY A 440 -34.59 -6.09 -10.74
N THR A 441 -34.25 -6.98 -11.67
CA THR A 441 -34.07 -8.41 -11.41
C THR A 441 -32.59 -8.76 -11.24
N PHE A 442 -32.33 -9.93 -10.64
CA PHE A 442 -30.96 -10.43 -10.53
C PHE A 442 -30.38 -10.73 -11.93
N ASP A 443 -29.29 -10.07 -12.28
CA ASP A 443 -28.60 -10.21 -13.56
C ASP A 443 -27.65 -11.41 -13.53
N ASP A 444 -28.20 -12.58 -13.89
CA ASP A 444 -27.43 -13.81 -14.04
C ASP A 444 -26.26 -13.66 -15.03
N ARG A 445 -26.38 -12.81 -16.06
CA ARG A 445 -25.28 -12.61 -17.03
C ARG A 445 -24.10 -11.91 -16.38
N SER A 446 -24.35 -10.91 -15.54
CA SER A 446 -23.29 -10.24 -14.78
C SER A 446 -22.67 -11.17 -13.75
N PHE A 447 -23.46 -12.00 -13.08
CA PHE A 447 -22.94 -13.04 -12.19
C PHE A 447 -22.04 -14.04 -12.92
N GLU A 448 -22.43 -14.54 -14.09
CA GLU A 448 -21.59 -15.44 -14.89
C GLU A 448 -20.28 -14.78 -15.34
N LYS A 449 -20.30 -13.48 -15.69
CA LYS A 449 -19.09 -12.71 -16.00
C LYS A 449 -18.15 -12.62 -14.80
N ILE A 450 -18.68 -12.44 -13.59
CA ILE A 450 -17.87 -12.43 -12.35
C ILE A 450 -17.20 -13.80 -12.17
N MET A 451 -17.94 -14.89 -12.32
CA MET A 451 -17.36 -16.24 -12.21
C MET A 451 -16.28 -16.52 -13.25
N LYS A 452 -16.48 -16.11 -14.52
CA LYS A 452 -15.44 -16.19 -15.56
C LYS A 452 -14.21 -15.37 -15.19
N THR A 453 -14.41 -14.22 -14.55
CA THR A 453 -13.31 -13.37 -14.08
C THR A 453 -12.53 -14.05 -12.96
N CYS A 454 -13.22 -14.67 -11.99
CA CYS A 454 -12.56 -15.46 -10.95
C CYS A 454 -11.73 -16.61 -11.52
N ALA A 455 -12.25 -17.35 -12.52
CA ALA A 455 -11.49 -18.38 -13.21
C ALA A 455 -10.24 -17.78 -13.89
N ALA A 456 -10.38 -16.66 -14.57
CA ALA A 456 -9.28 -15.99 -15.26
C ALA A 456 -8.19 -15.47 -14.31
N ILE A 457 -8.57 -14.94 -13.15
CA ILE A 457 -7.65 -14.49 -12.10
C ILE A 457 -6.90 -15.66 -11.49
N SER A 458 -7.60 -16.76 -11.16
CA SER A 458 -6.95 -18.00 -10.70
C SER A 458 -5.97 -18.56 -11.73
N ASN A 459 -6.17 -18.23 -13.00
CA ASN A 459 -5.35 -18.69 -14.12
C ASN A 459 -4.11 -17.82 -14.40
N ILE A 460 -3.83 -16.81 -13.57
CA ILE A 460 -2.60 -15.99 -13.67
C ILE A 460 -1.38 -16.85 -13.32
N GLY A 461 -1.45 -17.63 -12.24
CA GLY A 461 -0.39 -18.52 -11.82
C GLY A 461 -0.70 -19.23 -10.51
N LYS A 462 0.03 -20.30 -10.20
CA LYS A 462 -0.13 -21.07 -8.96
C LYS A 462 0.13 -20.20 -7.72
N GLY A 463 -0.78 -20.24 -6.74
CA GLY A 463 -0.67 -19.48 -5.48
C GLY A 463 -0.94 -17.98 -5.61
N HIS A 464 -1.13 -17.46 -6.82
CA HIS A 464 -1.42 -16.05 -7.06
C HIS A 464 -2.77 -15.66 -6.46
N LYS A 465 -2.82 -14.60 -5.66
CA LYS A 465 -4.06 -14.10 -5.07
C LYS A 465 -4.66 -12.98 -5.92
N GLY A 466 -5.99 -12.89 -5.95
CA GLY A 466 -6.70 -11.80 -6.61
C GLY A 466 -8.10 -11.66 -6.07
N TYR A 467 -8.79 -10.60 -6.50
CA TYR A 467 -10.04 -10.16 -5.88
C TYR A 467 -11.02 -9.64 -6.92
N VAL A 468 -12.29 -10.02 -6.78
CA VAL A 468 -13.41 -9.33 -7.43
C VAL A 468 -14.23 -8.63 -6.36
N LEU A 469 -14.36 -7.31 -6.44
CA LEU A 469 -15.09 -6.49 -5.48
C LEU A 469 -16.42 -6.05 -6.09
N VAL A 470 -17.52 -6.40 -5.45
CA VAL A 470 -18.88 -6.06 -5.87
C VAL A 470 -19.51 -5.02 -4.93
N GLY A 471 -20.11 -3.98 -5.50
CA GLY A 471 -20.47 -2.73 -4.80
C GLY A 471 -19.44 -1.61 -5.01
N VAL A 472 -18.53 -1.77 -5.98
CA VAL A 472 -17.48 -0.81 -6.35
C VAL A 472 -17.56 -0.50 -7.84
N ALA A 473 -17.61 0.77 -8.17
CA ALA A 473 -17.58 1.27 -9.54
C ALA A 473 -16.25 1.96 -9.83
N ASP A 474 -15.70 1.69 -11.01
CA ASP A 474 -14.51 2.32 -11.58
C ASP A 474 -14.85 3.38 -12.64
N ASP A 475 -16.11 3.47 -13.08
CA ASP A 475 -16.59 4.44 -14.07
C ASP A 475 -17.57 5.49 -13.49
N VAL A 476 -17.27 6.76 -13.75
CA VAL A 476 -18.01 7.92 -13.24
C VAL A 476 -19.41 8.02 -13.86
N GLU A 477 -19.54 7.75 -15.16
CA GLU A 477 -20.80 7.91 -15.89
C GLU A 477 -21.82 6.84 -15.48
N THR A 478 -21.37 5.60 -15.36
CA THR A 478 -22.23 4.48 -14.96
C THR A 478 -22.65 4.61 -13.49
N THR A 479 -21.78 5.14 -12.62
CA THR A 479 -22.16 5.40 -11.23
C THR A 479 -23.26 6.45 -11.11
N ALA A 480 -23.19 7.54 -11.90
CA ALA A 480 -24.21 8.58 -11.88
C ALA A 480 -25.61 8.04 -12.28
N LYS A 481 -25.65 7.09 -13.23
CA LYS A 481 -26.91 6.41 -13.62
C LYS A 481 -27.49 5.59 -12.47
N LEU A 482 -26.64 4.88 -11.72
CA LEU A 482 -27.03 4.08 -10.56
C LEU A 482 -27.53 4.97 -9.41
N GLU A 483 -26.80 6.04 -9.08
CA GLU A 483 -27.18 7.03 -8.06
C GLU A 483 -28.53 7.66 -8.38
N ALA A 484 -28.77 8.04 -9.65
CA ALA A 484 -30.05 8.59 -10.09
C ALA A 484 -31.19 7.56 -10.05
N ALA A 485 -30.93 6.31 -10.45
CA ALA A 485 -31.95 5.26 -10.52
C ALA A 485 -32.42 4.80 -9.14
N TYR A 486 -31.52 4.73 -8.17
CA TYR A 486 -31.80 4.18 -6.84
C TYR A 486 -31.81 5.22 -5.72
N GLY A 487 -31.50 6.50 -6.01
CA GLY A 487 -31.49 7.57 -5.00
C GLY A 487 -30.43 7.37 -3.93
N ILE A 488 -29.28 6.79 -4.29
CA ILE A 488 -28.19 6.50 -3.35
C ILE A 488 -27.03 7.46 -3.52
N SER A 489 -26.19 7.57 -2.48
CA SER A 489 -24.90 8.26 -2.53
C SER A 489 -23.76 7.24 -2.46
N SER A 490 -22.78 7.37 -3.36
CA SER A 490 -21.53 6.62 -3.28
C SER A 490 -20.55 7.24 -2.27
N LEU A 491 -19.73 6.40 -1.64
CA LEU A 491 -18.52 6.86 -0.96
C LEU A 491 -17.37 6.92 -1.96
N ILE A 492 -16.49 7.91 -1.81
CA ILE A 492 -15.35 8.07 -2.71
C ILE A 492 -14.08 7.69 -1.95
N PHE A 493 -13.32 6.78 -2.55
CA PHE A 493 -11.94 6.49 -2.16
C PHE A 493 -11.08 6.58 -3.41
N ASP A 494 -10.24 7.63 -3.48
CA ASP A 494 -9.44 7.94 -4.67
C ASP A 494 -10.32 8.04 -5.94
N ARG A 495 -10.06 7.26 -7.00
CA ARG A 495 -10.92 7.19 -8.19
C ARG A 495 -12.15 6.28 -8.04
N PHE A 496 -12.20 5.47 -6.99
CA PHE A 496 -13.24 4.45 -6.82
C PHE A 496 -14.47 5.04 -6.17
N LYS A 497 -15.63 4.67 -6.71
CA LYS A 497 -16.94 4.98 -6.11
C LYS A 497 -17.54 3.72 -5.52
N LEU A 498 -17.66 3.68 -4.21
CA LEU A 498 -18.25 2.57 -3.46
C LEU A 498 -19.75 2.81 -3.31
N THR A 499 -20.54 2.09 -4.10
CA THR A 499 -22.00 2.19 -4.14
C THR A 499 -22.66 1.31 -3.08
N GLY A 500 -21.96 0.25 -2.64
CA GLY A 500 -22.52 -0.79 -1.78
C GLY A 500 -23.55 -1.65 -2.50
N VAL A 501 -24.17 -2.59 -1.78
CA VAL A 501 -25.22 -3.50 -2.29
C VAL A 501 -26.56 -3.34 -1.57
N GLU A 502 -26.70 -2.33 -0.71
CA GLU A 502 -27.92 -2.04 0.05
C GLU A 502 -29.14 -1.83 -0.84
N HIS A 503 -28.95 -1.04 -1.90
CA HIS A 503 -30.00 -0.74 -2.86
C HIS A 503 -30.46 -1.98 -3.63
N GLU A 504 -29.56 -2.94 -3.86
CA GLU A 504 -29.90 -4.21 -4.51
C GLU A 504 -30.75 -5.10 -3.61
N ALA A 505 -30.37 -5.21 -2.33
CA ALA A 505 -31.15 -5.95 -1.34
C ALA A 505 -32.55 -5.35 -1.23
N GLN A 506 -32.65 -4.01 -1.13
CA GLN A 506 -33.92 -3.30 -1.10
C GLN A 506 -34.74 -3.53 -2.39
N LYS A 507 -34.10 -3.47 -3.56
CA LYS A 507 -34.79 -3.66 -4.85
C LYS A 507 -35.35 -5.08 -5.01
N LEU A 508 -34.64 -6.08 -4.50
CA LEU A 508 -35.07 -7.47 -4.51
C LEU A 508 -36.03 -7.82 -3.35
N GLY A 509 -36.35 -6.87 -2.46
CA GLY A 509 -37.17 -7.11 -1.29
C GLY A 509 -36.53 -8.09 -0.29
N LYS A 510 -35.20 -8.06 -0.17
CA LYS A 510 -34.38 -8.94 0.67
C LYS A 510 -33.65 -8.14 1.75
N SER A 511 -33.33 -8.79 2.86
CA SER A 511 -32.28 -8.31 3.77
C SER A 511 -30.90 -8.46 3.13
N LEU A 512 -29.89 -7.78 3.69
CA LEU A 512 -28.49 -7.93 3.25
C LEU A 512 -28.01 -9.38 3.41
N ASP A 513 -28.42 -10.05 4.49
CA ASP A 513 -28.05 -11.45 4.76
C ASP A 513 -28.71 -12.41 3.76
N GLU A 514 -29.98 -12.16 3.41
CA GLU A 514 -30.69 -12.94 2.39
C GLU A 514 -30.08 -12.77 0.99
N LEU A 515 -29.65 -11.55 0.65
CA LEU A 515 -28.92 -11.30 -0.60
C LEU A 515 -27.56 -11.99 -0.59
N PHE A 516 -26.83 -11.94 0.53
CA PHE A 516 -25.54 -12.59 0.66
C PHE A 516 -25.66 -14.12 0.54
N GLN A 517 -26.68 -14.71 1.17
CA GLN A 517 -26.98 -16.14 1.05
C GLN A 517 -27.34 -16.51 -0.39
N LEU A 518 -28.14 -15.70 -1.08
CA LEU A 518 -28.48 -15.91 -2.49
C LEU A 518 -27.23 -15.96 -3.37
N VAL A 519 -26.29 -15.02 -3.17
CA VAL A 519 -25.04 -14.98 -3.94
C VAL A 519 -24.15 -16.18 -3.59
N SER A 520 -24.01 -16.51 -2.30
CA SER A 520 -23.22 -17.65 -1.81
C SER A 520 -23.73 -18.99 -2.38
N ASP A 521 -25.04 -19.17 -2.43
CA ASP A 521 -25.68 -20.35 -3.02
C ASP A 521 -25.41 -20.44 -4.54
N LYS A 522 -25.47 -19.30 -5.24
CA LYS A 522 -25.17 -19.24 -6.68
C LYS A 522 -23.70 -19.55 -6.97
N VAL A 523 -22.76 -19.10 -6.15
CA VAL A 523 -21.32 -19.44 -6.27
C VAL A 523 -21.12 -20.95 -6.11
N SER A 524 -21.73 -21.53 -5.07
CA SER A 524 -21.62 -22.96 -4.78
C SER A 524 -22.18 -23.85 -5.90
N LYS A 525 -23.17 -23.34 -6.66
CA LYS A 525 -23.79 -24.02 -7.81
C LYS A 525 -23.21 -23.57 -9.17
N SER A 526 -22.15 -22.76 -9.16
CA SER A 526 -21.58 -22.20 -10.39
C SER A 526 -20.88 -23.28 -11.23
N LYS A 527 -20.63 -22.92 -12.50
CA LYS A 527 -19.92 -23.75 -13.47
C LYS A 527 -18.40 -23.71 -13.33
N LEU A 528 -17.88 -23.18 -12.22
CA LEU A 528 -16.46 -23.21 -11.89
C LEU A 528 -16.01 -24.65 -11.59
N SER A 529 -14.80 -24.99 -12.01
CA SER A 529 -14.17 -26.27 -11.64
C SER A 529 -13.71 -26.26 -10.17
N GLU A 530 -13.60 -27.45 -9.59
CA GLU A 530 -12.90 -27.63 -8.31
C GLU A 530 -11.38 -27.56 -8.52
N PRO A 531 -10.60 -27.14 -7.50
CA PRO A 531 -11.03 -26.74 -6.15
C PRO A 531 -11.44 -25.25 -6.02
N LEU A 532 -11.36 -24.48 -7.11
CA LEU A 532 -11.60 -23.02 -7.08
C LEU A 532 -13.03 -22.67 -6.63
N ARG A 533 -14.03 -23.41 -7.10
CA ARG A 533 -15.43 -23.18 -6.71
C ARG A 533 -15.62 -23.24 -5.19
N SER A 534 -15.15 -24.32 -4.56
CA SER A 534 -15.23 -24.48 -3.10
C SER A 534 -14.42 -23.43 -2.36
N TYR A 535 -13.27 -23.05 -2.90
CA TYR A 535 -12.44 -21.99 -2.33
C TYR A 535 -13.18 -20.65 -2.30
N ILE A 536 -13.75 -20.22 -3.43
CA ILE A 536 -14.50 -18.95 -3.50
C ILE A 536 -15.74 -19.00 -2.61
N ALA A 537 -16.48 -20.12 -2.61
CA ALA A 537 -17.67 -20.27 -1.77
C ALA A 537 -17.36 -20.10 -0.27
N THR A 538 -16.17 -20.51 0.18
CA THR A 538 -15.73 -20.40 1.58
C THR A 538 -15.04 -19.08 1.92
N HIS A 539 -14.55 -18.35 0.91
CA HIS A 539 -13.82 -17.09 1.08
C HIS A 539 -14.56 -15.86 0.55
N LEU A 540 -15.79 -16.03 0.07
CA LEU A 540 -16.71 -14.93 -0.22
C LEU A 540 -17.11 -14.26 1.10
N LYS A 541 -16.93 -12.94 1.18
CA LYS A 541 -17.22 -12.15 2.39
C LYS A 541 -18.12 -10.96 2.06
N ALA A 542 -19.08 -10.68 2.94
CA ALA A 542 -19.76 -9.39 3.00
C ALA A 542 -18.99 -8.50 3.98
N VAL A 543 -18.41 -7.41 3.50
CA VAL A 543 -17.56 -6.53 4.29
C VAL A 543 -18.17 -5.14 4.40
N ARG A 544 -18.02 -4.51 5.56
CA ARG A 544 -18.56 -3.18 5.82
C ARG A 544 -17.50 -2.11 5.59
N TYR A 545 -17.73 -1.23 4.62
CA TYR A 545 -16.97 0.00 4.41
C TYR A 545 -17.83 1.20 4.80
N TYR A 546 -17.66 1.69 6.02
CA TYR A 546 -18.53 2.70 6.65
C TYR A 546 -20.03 2.32 6.60
N ASP A 547 -20.83 3.01 5.78
CA ASP A 547 -22.26 2.74 5.58
C ASP A 547 -22.56 1.85 4.36
N LYS A 548 -21.52 1.33 3.68
CA LYS A 548 -21.66 0.46 2.49
C LYS A 548 -21.24 -0.97 2.76
N THR A 549 -21.97 -1.92 2.20
CA THR A 549 -21.64 -3.34 2.19
C THR A 549 -21.05 -3.70 0.83
N ILE A 550 -19.86 -4.29 0.83
CA ILE A 550 -19.12 -4.72 -0.37
C ILE A 550 -18.98 -6.23 -0.31
N TYR A 551 -19.21 -6.93 -1.42
CA TYR A 551 -18.92 -8.36 -1.50
C TYR A 551 -17.52 -8.57 -2.06
N VAL A 552 -16.69 -9.31 -1.32
CA VAL A 552 -15.30 -9.59 -1.66
C VAL A 552 -15.19 -11.05 -2.06
N PHE A 553 -14.92 -11.29 -3.34
CA PHE A 553 -14.59 -12.61 -3.86
C PHE A 553 -13.07 -12.77 -3.83
N GLU A 554 -12.55 -13.47 -2.82
CA GLU A 554 -11.14 -13.84 -2.76
C GLU A 554 -10.88 -15.02 -3.71
N VAL A 555 -9.91 -14.87 -4.59
CA VAL A 555 -9.54 -15.84 -5.63
C VAL A 555 -8.08 -16.24 -5.41
N VAL A 556 -7.79 -17.54 -5.49
CA VAL A 556 -6.41 -18.04 -5.41
C VAL A 556 -6.12 -18.94 -6.59
N GLY A 557 -4.92 -18.81 -7.13
CA GLY A 557 -4.39 -19.69 -8.15
C GLY A 557 -4.19 -21.10 -7.61
N THR A 558 -4.88 -22.05 -8.21
CA THR A 558 -4.82 -23.46 -7.84
C THR A 558 -3.59 -24.15 -8.43
N GLY A 559 -3.29 -25.38 -8.00
CA GLY A 559 -2.18 -26.17 -8.54
C GLY A 559 -2.36 -26.62 -10.00
N GLN A 560 -3.54 -26.38 -10.57
CA GLN A 560 -3.90 -26.64 -11.97
C GLN A 560 -4.76 -25.49 -12.49
N PRO A 561 -4.85 -25.27 -13.82
CA PRO A 561 -5.73 -24.24 -14.36
C PRO A 561 -7.20 -24.52 -14.05
N SER A 562 -7.92 -23.48 -13.65
CA SER A 562 -9.35 -23.52 -13.35
C SER A 562 -10.19 -23.25 -14.60
N LEU A 563 -11.30 -23.98 -14.72
CA LEU A 563 -12.25 -23.84 -15.83
C LEU A 563 -13.51 -23.12 -15.37
N TYR A 564 -14.18 -22.50 -16.32
CA TYR A 564 -15.58 -22.12 -16.20
C TYR A 564 -16.35 -22.66 -17.40
N ASP A 565 -17.37 -23.49 -17.16
CA ASP A 565 -18.18 -24.11 -18.22
C ASP A 565 -17.32 -24.83 -19.28
N SER A 566 -16.40 -25.68 -18.81
CA SER A 566 -15.47 -26.47 -19.63
C SER A 566 -14.50 -25.68 -20.51
N LYS A 567 -14.32 -24.38 -20.25
CA LYS A 567 -13.42 -23.49 -20.98
C LYS A 567 -12.40 -22.83 -20.07
N PHE A 568 -11.22 -22.56 -20.62
CA PHE A 568 -10.17 -21.79 -19.95
C PHE A 568 -10.33 -20.31 -20.27
N TYR A 569 -10.14 -19.48 -19.24
CA TYR A 569 -10.12 -18.03 -19.36
C TYR A 569 -8.81 -17.51 -18.79
N GLN A 570 -8.30 -16.42 -19.36
CA GLN A 570 -7.09 -15.74 -18.89
C GLN A 570 -7.31 -14.22 -18.85
N ARG A 571 -6.49 -13.55 -18.04
CA ARG A 571 -6.43 -12.09 -17.97
C ARG A 571 -5.42 -11.55 -18.97
N ILE A 572 -5.82 -10.58 -19.78
CA ILE A 572 -4.92 -9.74 -20.58
C ILE A 572 -5.19 -8.30 -20.16
N GLY A 573 -4.32 -7.75 -19.29
CA GLY A 573 -4.64 -6.55 -18.53
C GLY A 573 -5.91 -6.76 -17.69
N ALA A 574 -6.86 -5.82 -17.76
CA ALA A 574 -8.15 -5.93 -17.09
C ALA A 574 -9.21 -6.76 -17.86
N GLN A 575 -8.88 -7.29 -19.04
CA GLN A 575 -9.84 -8.03 -19.87
C GLN A 575 -9.78 -9.54 -19.62
N VAL A 576 -10.95 -10.16 -19.58
CA VAL A 576 -11.10 -11.63 -19.56
C VAL A 576 -11.22 -12.13 -21.00
N LYS A 577 -10.34 -13.03 -21.40
CA LYS A 577 -10.39 -13.69 -22.71
C LYS A 577 -10.41 -15.21 -22.58
N GLU A 578 -11.20 -15.85 -23.43
CA GLU A 578 -11.17 -17.31 -23.58
C GLU A 578 -9.85 -17.73 -24.24
N VAL A 579 -9.17 -18.72 -23.66
CA VAL A 579 -7.94 -19.29 -24.21
C VAL A 579 -8.29 -20.11 -25.45
N GLN A 580 -7.68 -19.77 -26.58
CA GLN A 580 -7.91 -20.49 -27.83
C GLN A 580 -7.13 -21.82 -27.84
N PRO A 581 -7.59 -22.84 -28.58
CA PRO A 581 -6.91 -24.14 -28.64
C PRO A 581 -5.42 -24.05 -28.99
N ASN A 582 -5.04 -23.11 -29.85
CA ASN A 582 -3.66 -22.91 -30.28
C ASN A 582 -2.74 -22.39 -29.16
N ASP A 583 -3.29 -21.70 -28.17
CA ASP A 583 -2.53 -21.10 -27.06
C ASP A 583 -2.51 -22.02 -25.82
N LEU A 584 -3.21 -23.16 -25.87
CA LEU A 584 -3.44 -24.03 -24.73
C LEU A 584 -2.14 -24.63 -24.17
N ALA A 585 -1.22 -25.04 -25.05
CA ALA A 585 0.06 -25.61 -24.64
C ALA A 585 0.89 -24.59 -23.83
N THR A 586 1.01 -23.36 -24.33
CA THR A 586 1.72 -22.26 -23.65
C THR A 586 1.04 -21.86 -22.35
N PHE A 587 -0.30 -21.87 -22.32
CA PHE A 587 -1.08 -21.56 -21.13
C PHE A 587 -0.87 -22.59 -20.01
N VAL A 588 -0.93 -23.88 -20.33
CA VAL A 588 -0.77 -24.97 -19.34
C VAL A 588 0.67 -25.06 -18.82
N GLN A 589 1.67 -24.70 -19.64
CA GLN A 589 3.08 -24.73 -19.24
C GLN A 589 3.37 -23.91 -17.97
N ARG A 590 2.58 -22.87 -17.68
CA ARG A 590 2.66 -22.04 -16.47
C ARG A 590 2.41 -22.81 -15.15
N TYR A 591 1.87 -24.02 -15.23
CA TYR A 591 1.49 -24.84 -14.08
C TYR A 591 2.35 -26.09 -13.90
N VAL A 592 3.30 -26.33 -14.80
CA VAL A 592 4.14 -27.55 -14.84
C VAL A 592 5.54 -27.30 -14.26
N SER A 593 5.93 -26.04 -14.02
CA SER A 593 7.21 -25.63 -13.44
C SER A 593 7.19 -25.51 -11.91
#